data_AF-A0A392M0R5-F1
#
_entry.id   AF-A0A392M0R5-F1
#
_cell.length_a   1.000
_cell.length_b   1.000
_cell.length_c   1.000
_cell.angle_alpha   90.00
_cell.angle_beta   90.00
_cell.angle_gamma   90.00
#
_symmetry.space_group_name_H-M   'P 1'
#
loop_
_entity.id
_entity.type
_entity.pdbx_description
1 polymer ?
#
loop_
_entity_poly.entity_id
_entity_poly.type
_entity_poly.pdbx_seq_one_letter_code
_entity_poly.pdbx_strand_id
1 'polypeptide(L)'
;MLTVGLQSGESIKWAEALQSEQILCQILWIAENTLNLQLLEKCVGLILAILESQQNVLDDLLPPMMKLGLASILINLLTFEISKLKNDRIPERYPILDLILRAIEGLSVIDEHSQEICSNKELFHLVCDLVKFPDKVEVGNCCVTAAVLIANILSDVADYWRLLGGLLDIFPFASDDLEARNAVWNVLARILVRIHETEMNSSSLCHFVSVLVRRIDLIEDELLNQQCVDSSPGSTTDARNTSVSFSFSYLGLLFTILRPPRDGKN
;
A
#
# COMPACT_ATOMS: atom_id res chain seq x y z
N MET A 1 -15.31 22.45 -0.52
CA MET A 1 -14.81 23.70 0.12
C MET A 1 -13.96 23.41 1.35
N LEU A 2 -14.41 22.57 2.29
CA LEU A 2 -13.61 22.21 3.49
C LEU A 2 -12.24 21.58 3.14
N THR A 3 -12.21 20.58 2.27
CA THR A 3 -10.97 19.94 1.77
C THR A 3 -9.97 20.94 1.20
N VAL A 4 -10.47 21.86 0.35
CA VAL A 4 -9.66 22.91 -0.28
C VAL A 4 -9.17 23.93 0.75
N GLY A 5 -9.97 24.20 1.78
CA GLY A 5 -9.59 25.07 2.90
C GLY A 5 -8.42 24.50 3.70
N LEU A 6 -8.45 23.20 4.01
CA LEU A 6 -7.35 22.50 4.70
C LEU A 6 -6.07 22.41 3.86
N GLN A 7 -6.19 22.36 2.53
CA GLN A 7 -5.06 22.37 1.60
C GLN A 7 -4.56 23.79 1.26
N SER A 8 -5.22 24.84 1.76
CA SER A 8 -4.87 26.24 1.50
C SER A 8 -3.92 26.81 2.56
N GLY A 9 -3.42 28.03 2.33
CA GLY A 9 -2.64 28.77 3.33
C GLY A 9 -3.43 29.16 4.59
N GLU A 10 -4.74 28.90 4.64
CA GLU A 10 -5.61 29.13 5.81
C GLU A 10 -5.98 27.84 6.56
N SER A 11 -5.25 26.74 6.33
CA SER A 11 -5.50 25.42 6.92
C SER A 11 -5.76 25.45 8.44
N ILE A 12 -5.02 26.27 9.18
CA ILE A 12 -5.14 26.43 10.64
C ILE A 12 -6.53 26.94 11.04
N LYS A 13 -7.09 27.95 10.37
CA LYS A 13 -8.43 28.48 10.69
C LYS A 13 -9.53 27.45 10.45
N TRP A 14 -9.36 26.63 9.42
CA TRP A 14 -10.28 25.54 9.14
C TRP A 14 -10.15 24.41 10.17
N ALA A 15 -8.93 24.12 10.64
CA ALA A 15 -8.70 23.16 11.70
C ALA A 15 -9.35 23.61 13.03
N GLU A 16 -9.16 24.87 13.42
CA GLU A 16 -9.82 25.46 14.60
C GLU A 16 -11.35 25.33 14.52
N ALA A 17 -11.94 25.55 13.34
CA ALA A 17 -13.38 25.40 13.14
C ALA A 17 -13.85 23.94 13.21
N LEU A 18 -13.00 22.98 12.85
CA LEU A 18 -13.30 21.54 12.84
C LEU A 18 -12.98 20.84 14.17
N GLN A 19 -12.22 21.48 15.07
CA GLN A 19 -11.71 20.88 16.31
C GLN A 19 -12.81 20.38 17.27
N SER A 20 -14.06 20.84 17.12
CA SER A 20 -15.17 20.35 17.95
C SER A 20 -15.37 18.84 17.79
N GLU A 21 -15.28 18.10 18.89
CA GLU A 21 -15.53 16.65 18.92
C GLU A 21 -16.92 16.29 18.34
N GLN A 22 -17.92 17.16 18.50
CA GLN A 22 -19.25 16.97 17.91
C GLN A 22 -19.21 17.02 16.38
N ILE A 23 -18.43 17.95 15.81
CA ILE A 23 -18.29 18.09 14.35
C ILE A 23 -17.52 16.89 13.79
N LEU A 24 -16.41 16.50 14.42
CA LEU A 24 -15.63 15.34 14.01
C LEU A 24 -16.45 14.05 14.11
N CYS A 25 -17.19 13.85 15.20
CA CYS A 25 -18.10 12.72 15.37
C CYS A 25 -19.16 12.71 14.27
N GLN A 26 -19.75 13.86 13.93
CA GLN A 26 -20.74 13.93 12.86
C GLN A 26 -20.14 13.59 11.49
N ILE A 27 -18.92 14.06 11.18
CA ILE A 27 -18.23 13.73 9.92
C ILE A 27 -17.98 12.23 9.83
N LEU A 28 -17.42 11.63 10.88
CA LEU A 28 -17.13 10.20 10.94
C LEU A 28 -18.39 9.35 10.86
N TRP A 29 -19.45 9.74 11.57
CA TRP A 29 -20.74 9.06 11.53
C TRP A 29 -21.38 9.11 10.14
N ILE A 30 -21.31 10.26 9.46
CA ILE A 30 -21.79 10.38 8.07
C ILE A 30 -20.99 9.47 7.15
N ALA A 31 -19.66 9.45 7.27
CA ALA A 31 -18.79 8.60 6.46
C ALA A 31 -19.16 7.12 6.61
N GLU A 32 -19.39 6.67 7.85
CA GLU A 32 -19.73 5.27 8.15
C GLU A 32 -21.13 4.86 7.67
N ASN A 33 -22.11 5.76 7.68
CA ASN A 33 -23.53 5.40 7.52
C ASN A 33 -24.17 5.86 6.19
N THR A 34 -23.48 6.66 5.39
CA THR A 34 -24.05 7.18 4.13
C THR A 34 -24.14 6.10 3.05
N LEU A 35 -25.27 6.06 2.34
CA LEU A 35 -25.43 5.28 1.09
C LEU A 35 -25.17 6.13 -0.15
N ASN A 36 -24.98 7.45 0.02
CA ASN A 36 -24.68 8.36 -1.08
C ASN A 36 -23.17 8.36 -1.37
N LEU A 37 -22.80 7.84 -2.54
CA LEU A 37 -21.40 7.72 -2.98
C LEU A 37 -20.67 9.06 -3.05
N GLN A 38 -21.34 10.13 -3.50
CA GLN A 38 -20.74 11.45 -3.57
C GLN A 38 -20.47 12.01 -2.17
N LEU A 39 -21.40 11.81 -1.25
CA LEU A 39 -21.21 12.24 0.14
C LEU A 39 -20.09 11.44 0.80
N LEU A 40 -20.03 10.13 0.57
CA LEU A 40 -18.96 9.27 1.06
C LEU A 40 -17.59 9.74 0.54
N GLU A 41 -17.47 9.96 -0.77
CA GLU A 41 -16.26 10.46 -1.41
C GLU A 41 -15.80 11.79 -0.78
N LYS A 42 -16.72 12.74 -0.52
CA LYS A 42 -16.36 14.01 0.11
C LYS A 42 -15.97 13.86 1.58
N CYS A 43 -16.61 12.96 2.32
CA CYS A 43 -16.25 12.70 3.72
C CYS A 43 -14.87 12.03 3.83
N VAL A 44 -14.63 10.96 3.06
CA VAL A 44 -13.32 10.29 3.04
C VAL A 44 -12.23 11.21 2.48
N GLY A 45 -12.53 11.98 1.44
CA GLY A 45 -11.62 12.99 0.91
C GLY A 45 -11.27 14.10 1.90
N LEU A 46 -12.21 14.47 2.79
CA LEU A 46 -11.93 15.40 3.89
C LEU A 46 -11.01 14.77 4.94
N ILE A 47 -11.26 13.51 5.32
CA ILE A 47 -10.40 12.76 6.25
C ILE A 47 -8.99 12.67 5.67
N LEU A 48 -8.85 12.30 4.39
CA LEU A 48 -7.55 12.22 3.73
C LEU A 48 -6.85 13.58 3.73
N ALA A 49 -7.55 14.68 3.43
CA ALA A 49 -6.94 16.01 3.48
C ALA A 49 -6.47 16.41 4.88
N ILE A 50 -7.13 15.95 5.96
CA ILE A 50 -6.64 16.16 7.33
C ILE A 50 -5.33 15.37 7.54
N LEU A 51 -5.28 14.11 7.09
CA LEU A 51 -4.10 13.25 7.23
C LEU A 51 -2.90 13.75 6.43
N GLU A 52 -3.15 14.38 5.28
CA GLU A 52 -2.13 15.00 4.41
C GLU A 52 -1.84 16.47 4.76
N SER A 53 -2.46 17.01 5.82
CA SER A 53 -2.26 18.42 6.23
C SER A 53 -0.92 18.65 6.94
N GLN A 54 -0.62 19.93 7.18
CA GLN A 54 0.53 20.33 8.00
C GLN A 54 0.42 19.75 9.42
N GLN A 55 1.58 19.45 10.03
CA GLN A 55 1.67 18.81 11.35
C GLN A 55 0.77 19.44 12.40
N ASN A 56 0.72 20.78 12.50
CA ASN A 56 -0.12 21.47 13.48
C ASN A 56 -1.61 21.10 13.37
N VAL A 57 -2.13 20.95 12.13
CA VAL A 57 -3.53 20.55 11.89
C VAL A 57 -3.74 19.10 12.27
N LEU A 58 -2.75 18.26 11.97
CA LEU A 58 -2.78 16.84 12.31
C LEU A 58 -2.80 16.67 13.84
N ASP A 59 -1.94 17.37 14.57
CA ASP A 59 -1.84 17.33 16.03
C ASP A 59 -3.15 17.76 16.71
N ASP A 60 -3.87 18.72 16.13
CA ASP A 60 -5.13 19.23 16.67
C ASP A 60 -6.33 18.32 16.39
N LEU A 61 -6.40 17.69 15.20
CA LEU A 61 -7.59 16.98 14.73
C LEU A 61 -7.49 15.46 14.81
N LEU A 62 -6.30 14.90 14.63
CA LEU A 62 -6.11 13.45 14.56
C LEU A 62 -6.38 12.75 15.89
N PRO A 63 -5.87 13.21 17.06
CA PRO A 63 -6.11 12.50 18.32
C PRO A 63 -7.59 12.37 18.69
N PRO A 64 -8.43 13.41 18.55
CA PRO A 64 -9.89 13.27 18.70
C PRO A 64 -10.52 12.29 17.72
N MET A 65 -10.11 12.30 16.44
CA MET A 65 -10.65 11.38 15.43
C MET A 65 -10.27 9.91 15.74
N MET A 66 -9.04 9.67 16.20
CA MET A 66 -8.59 8.34 16.62
C MET A 66 -9.40 7.84 17.82
N LYS A 67 -9.63 8.70 18.83
CA LYS A 67 -10.51 8.38 19.98
C LYS A 67 -11.94 8.02 19.56
N LEU A 68 -12.44 8.62 18.48
CA LEU A 68 -13.75 8.35 17.90
C LEU A 68 -13.80 7.10 17.01
N GLY A 69 -12.68 6.38 16.84
CA GLY A 69 -12.63 5.14 16.07
C GLY A 69 -12.34 5.32 14.58
N LEU A 70 -11.63 6.37 14.17
CA LEU A 70 -11.26 6.59 12.76
C LEU A 70 -10.67 5.34 12.08
N ALA A 71 -9.74 4.65 12.75
CA ALA A 71 -9.08 3.47 12.21
C ALA A 71 -10.08 2.33 11.88
N SER A 72 -10.99 2.02 12.81
CA SER A 72 -12.00 0.99 12.59
C SER A 72 -13.00 1.38 11.50
N ILE A 73 -13.39 2.66 11.44
CA ILE A 73 -14.28 3.17 10.39
C ILE A 73 -13.64 2.99 9.01
N LEU A 74 -12.38 3.38 8.83
CA LEU A 74 -11.69 3.23 7.54
C LEU A 74 -11.54 1.76 7.13
N ILE A 75 -11.25 0.87 8.08
CA ILE A 75 -11.16 -0.58 7.82
C ILE A 75 -12.53 -1.14 7.44
N ASN A 76 -13.60 -0.77 8.14
CA ASN A 76 -14.96 -1.19 7.82
C ASN A 76 -15.40 -0.73 6.42
N LEU A 77 -15.07 0.52 6.06
CA LEU A 77 -15.33 1.07 4.72
C LEU A 77 -14.53 0.31 3.65
N LEU A 78 -13.26 -0.01 3.92
CA LEU A 78 -12.43 -0.81 3.02
C LEU A 78 -13.01 -2.22 2.83
N THR A 79 -13.42 -2.88 3.92
CA THR A 79 -14.08 -4.19 3.88
C THR A 79 -15.33 -4.14 3.00
N PHE A 80 -16.15 -3.10 3.17
CA PHE A 80 -17.35 -2.91 2.36
C PHE A 80 -17.02 -2.71 0.88
N GLU A 81 -16.12 -1.80 0.53
CA GLU A 81 -15.79 -1.52 -0.87
C GLU A 81 -15.09 -2.71 -1.56
N ILE A 82 -14.22 -3.45 -0.87
CA ILE A 82 -13.63 -4.69 -1.42
C ILE A 82 -14.70 -5.76 -1.64
N SER A 83 -15.69 -5.87 -0.75
CA SER A 83 -16.82 -6.79 -0.96
C SER A 83 -17.63 -6.42 -2.21
N LYS A 84 -17.80 -5.12 -2.48
CA LYS A 84 -18.49 -4.61 -3.67
C LYS A 84 -17.66 -4.77 -4.93
N LEU A 85 -16.34 -4.61 -4.86
CA LEU A 85 -15.43 -4.89 -5.95
C LEU A 85 -15.50 -6.37 -6.38
N LYS A 86 -15.60 -7.30 -5.42
CA LYS A 86 -15.69 -8.73 -5.72
C LYS A 86 -17.02 -9.14 -6.37
N ASN A 87 -18.12 -8.50 -5.98
CA ASN A 87 -19.48 -8.93 -6.37
C ASN A 87 -20.09 -8.11 -7.53
N ASP A 88 -20.00 -6.78 -7.47
CA ASP A 88 -20.81 -5.88 -8.28
C ASP A 88 -19.99 -5.13 -9.34
N ARG A 89 -18.68 -4.90 -9.11
CA ARG A 89 -17.72 -4.22 -10.03
C ARG A 89 -18.27 -2.93 -10.65
N ILE A 90 -18.54 -1.95 -9.79
CA ILE A 90 -19.13 -0.66 -10.17
C ILE A 90 -18.00 0.39 -10.26
N PRO A 91 -17.66 0.92 -11.44
CA PRO A 91 -16.53 1.84 -11.63
C PRO A 91 -16.58 3.12 -10.80
N GLU A 92 -17.78 3.63 -10.51
CA GLU A 92 -17.99 4.83 -9.70
C GLU A 92 -17.49 4.67 -8.25
N ARG A 93 -17.25 3.44 -7.80
CA ARG A 93 -16.72 3.13 -6.47
C ARG A 93 -15.20 3.09 -6.40
N TYR A 94 -14.51 2.98 -7.53
CA TYR A 94 -13.05 2.87 -7.55
C TYR A 94 -12.34 4.11 -6.98
N PRO A 95 -12.79 5.35 -7.25
CA PRO A 95 -12.23 6.54 -6.60
C PRO A 95 -12.42 6.54 -5.08
N ILE A 96 -13.53 5.99 -4.58
CA ILE A 96 -13.80 5.91 -3.14
C ILE A 96 -12.86 4.88 -2.49
N LEU A 97 -12.69 3.72 -3.14
CA LEU A 97 -11.72 2.71 -2.71
C LEU A 97 -10.30 3.29 -2.63
N ASP A 98 -9.88 4.05 -3.64
CA ASP A 98 -8.58 4.74 -3.66
C ASP A 98 -8.43 5.71 -2.49
N LEU A 99 -9.43 6.57 -2.26
CA LEU A 99 -9.41 7.53 -1.14
C LEU A 99 -9.33 6.83 0.22
N ILE A 100 -10.06 5.73 0.42
CA ILE A 100 -10.01 4.96 1.66
C ILE A 100 -8.61 4.37 1.86
N LEU A 101 -8.04 3.77 0.81
CA LEU A 101 -6.71 3.18 0.87
C LEU A 101 -5.63 4.21 1.19
N ARG A 102 -5.67 5.37 0.53
CA ARG A 102 -4.74 6.48 0.80
C ARG A 102 -4.88 7.03 2.22
N ALA A 103 -6.11 7.09 2.76
CA ALA A 103 -6.31 7.51 4.14
C ALA A 103 -5.70 6.50 5.14
N ILE A 104 -5.86 5.20 4.87
CA ILE A 104 -5.23 4.14 5.68
C ILE A 104 -3.70 4.19 5.54
N GLU A 105 -3.19 4.44 4.33
CA GLU A 105 -1.76 4.62 4.05
C GLU A 105 -1.19 5.77 4.87
N GLY A 106 -1.81 6.94 4.83
CA GLY A 106 -1.41 8.10 5.63
C GLY A 106 -1.34 7.77 7.13
N LEU A 107 -2.36 7.07 7.66
CA LEU A 107 -2.34 6.62 9.05
C LEU A 107 -1.23 5.62 9.37
N SER A 108 -0.87 4.75 8.43
CA SER A 108 0.17 3.73 8.64
C SER A 108 1.57 4.31 8.80
N VAL A 109 1.79 5.56 8.36
CA VAL A 109 3.09 6.25 8.41
C VAL A 109 3.19 7.20 9.61
N ILE A 110 2.08 7.58 10.24
CA ILE A 110 2.08 8.49 11.39
C ILE A 110 2.50 7.73 12.65
N ASP A 111 3.72 7.98 13.14
CA ASP A 111 4.37 7.22 14.21
C ASP A 111 3.50 7.01 15.46
N GLU A 112 2.74 8.03 15.90
CA GLU A 112 1.93 7.98 17.12
C GLU A 112 0.71 7.05 17.02
N HIS A 113 0.24 6.75 15.80
CA HIS A 113 -0.99 6.02 15.54
C HIS A 113 -0.83 4.80 14.61
N SER A 114 0.35 4.63 14.01
CA SER A 114 0.67 3.56 13.06
C SER A 114 0.47 2.17 13.65
N GLN A 115 0.73 1.97 14.95
CA GLN A 115 0.65 0.65 15.60
C GLN A 115 -0.77 0.04 15.51
N GLU A 116 -1.81 0.86 15.60
CA GLU A 116 -3.20 0.40 15.56
C GLU A 116 -3.55 -0.16 14.17
N ILE A 117 -3.08 0.50 13.12
CA ILE A 117 -3.27 0.10 11.72
C ILE A 117 -2.37 -1.09 11.38
N CYS A 118 -1.08 -1.01 11.70
CA CYS A 118 -0.08 -2.02 11.33
C CYS A 118 -0.24 -3.35 12.06
N SER A 119 -0.89 -3.36 13.23
CA SER A 119 -1.19 -4.60 13.96
C SER A 119 -2.50 -5.27 13.51
N ASN A 120 -3.27 -4.64 12.62
CA ASN A 120 -4.58 -5.13 12.23
C ASN A 120 -4.49 -6.24 11.16
N LYS A 121 -4.83 -7.46 11.55
CA LYS A 121 -4.81 -8.63 10.67
C LYS A 121 -5.88 -8.60 9.59
N GLU A 122 -7.05 -8.03 9.88
CA GLU A 122 -8.13 -7.90 8.90
C GLU A 122 -7.68 -6.99 7.76
N LEU A 123 -7.11 -5.83 8.10
CA LEU A 123 -6.54 -4.92 7.12
C LEU A 123 -5.50 -5.61 6.23
N PHE A 124 -4.57 -6.36 6.82
CA PHE A 124 -3.58 -7.12 6.05
C PHE A 124 -4.24 -8.07 5.04
N HIS A 125 -5.27 -8.81 5.45
CA HIS A 125 -6.00 -9.71 4.55
C HIS A 125 -6.73 -8.95 3.43
N LEU A 126 -7.33 -7.79 3.73
CA LEU A 126 -8.01 -6.94 2.75
C LEU A 126 -7.05 -6.44 1.67
N VAL A 127 -5.90 -5.88 2.05
CA VAL A 127 -4.91 -5.38 1.07
C VAL A 127 -4.29 -6.54 0.28
N CYS A 128 -4.10 -7.70 0.90
CA CYS A 128 -3.66 -8.92 0.22
C CYS A 128 -4.66 -9.36 -0.86
N ASP A 129 -5.96 -9.32 -0.56
CA ASP A 129 -7.01 -9.68 -1.51
C ASP A 129 -7.08 -8.72 -2.68
N LEU A 130 -6.86 -7.42 -2.43
CA LEU A 130 -6.83 -6.40 -3.46
C LEU A 130 -5.63 -6.58 -4.42
N VAL A 131 -4.44 -6.84 -3.89
CA VAL A 131 -3.24 -7.14 -4.71
C VAL A 131 -3.39 -8.43 -5.52
N LYS A 132 -4.19 -9.39 -5.03
CA LYS A 132 -4.51 -10.62 -5.75
C LYS A 132 -5.66 -10.48 -6.75
N PHE A 133 -6.29 -9.30 -6.85
CA PHE A 133 -7.41 -9.09 -7.75
C PHE A 133 -6.96 -9.34 -9.21
N PRO A 134 -7.74 -10.11 -10.01
CA PRO A 134 -7.33 -10.52 -11.34
C PRO A 134 -7.39 -9.38 -12.37
N ASP A 135 -8.32 -8.43 -12.22
CA ASP A 135 -8.53 -7.33 -13.15
C ASP A 135 -7.92 -6.03 -12.61
N LYS A 136 -6.59 -5.99 -12.57
CA LYS A 136 -5.84 -4.85 -12.00
C LYS A 136 -5.90 -3.60 -12.86
N VAL A 137 -6.31 -3.70 -14.12
CA VAL A 137 -6.40 -2.54 -15.04
C VAL A 137 -7.37 -1.50 -14.50
N GLU A 138 -8.47 -1.95 -13.90
CA GLU A 138 -9.50 -1.07 -13.36
C GLU A 138 -9.13 -0.42 -12.01
N VAL A 139 -8.26 -1.07 -11.23
CA VAL A 139 -7.93 -0.68 -9.84
C VAL A 139 -6.43 -0.52 -9.61
N GLY A 140 -5.67 -0.20 -10.67
CA GLY A 140 -4.20 -0.17 -10.64
C GLY A 140 -3.64 0.70 -9.53
N ASN A 141 -4.13 1.93 -9.40
CA ASN A 141 -3.72 2.87 -8.35
C ASN A 141 -4.01 2.31 -6.94
N CYS A 142 -5.20 1.74 -6.74
CA CYS A 142 -5.56 1.08 -5.49
C CYS A 142 -4.59 -0.08 -5.17
N CYS A 143 -4.20 -0.87 -6.16
CA CYS A 143 -3.23 -1.95 -5.98
C CYS A 143 -1.84 -1.41 -5.61
N VAL A 144 -1.41 -0.29 -6.19
CA VAL A 144 -0.16 0.38 -5.84
C VAL A 144 -0.16 0.82 -4.38
N THR A 145 -1.17 1.58 -3.95
CA THR A 145 -1.31 1.99 -2.54
C THR A 145 -1.40 0.78 -1.61
N ALA A 146 -2.09 -0.28 -2.02
CA ALA A 146 -2.15 -1.52 -1.24
C ALA A 146 -0.77 -2.19 -1.09
N ALA A 147 0.09 -2.14 -2.12
CA ALA A 147 1.45 -2.65 -2.02
C ALA A 147 2.30 -1.81 -1.05
N VAL A 148 2.16 -0.47 -1.07
CA VAL A 148 2.82 0.43 -0.10
C VAL A 148 2.35 0.11 1.33
N LEU A 149 1.04 -0.04 1.51
CA LEU A 149 0.45 -0.44 2.79
C LEU A 149 0.96 -1.79 3.28
N ILE A 150 1.07 -2.78 2.39
CA ILE A 150 1.70 -4.06 2.72
C ILE A 150 3.13 -3.81 3.20
N ALA A 151 3.92 -2.94 2.55
CA ALA A 151 5.27 -2.62 3.00
C ALA A 151 5.31 -2.13 4.45
N ASN A 152 4.35 -1.29 4.82
CA ASN A 152 4.27 -0.71 6.16
C ASN A 152 3.78 -1.73 7.20
N ILE A 153 2.81 -2.58 6.82
CA ILE A 153 2.15 -3.55 7.71
C ILE A 153 2.95 -4.85 7.86
N LEU A 154 3.75 -5.24 6.86
CA LEU A 154 4.36 -6.58 6.76
C LEU A 154 5.18 -6.96 8.00
N SER A 155 4.50 -7.60 8.94
CA SER A 155 5.05 -8.29 10.11
C SER A 155 5.25 -9.78 9.80
N ASP A 156 5.67 -10.58 10.78
CA ASP A 156 5.96 -12.03 10.70
C ASP A 156 4.72 -12.90 10.36
N VAL A 157 4.05 -12.66 9.22
CA VAL A 157 2.80 -13.34 8.83
C VAL A 157 3.06 -14.41 7.77
N ALA A 158 2.89 -15.67 8.14
CA ALA A 158 3.30 -16.86 7.39
C ALA A 158 3.01 -16.90 5.87
N ASP A 159 1.94 -16.30 5.31
CA ASP A 159 1.48 -16.57 3.92
C ASP A 159 2.09 -15.70 2.80
N TYR A 160 3.35 -15.28 2.92
CA TYR A 160 4.01 -14.33 2.01
C TYR A 160 4.08 -14.80 0.54
N TRP A 161 4.20 -16.11 0.30
CA TRP A 161 4.37 -16.66 -1.06
C TRP A 161 3.17 -16.43 -1.97
N ARG A 162 1.96 -16.32 -1.41
CA ARG A 162 0.73 -16.09 -2.18
C ARG A 162 0.62 -14.65 -2.69
N LEU A 163 1.41 -13.73 -2.13
CA LEU A 163 1.42 -12.32 -2.53
C LEU A 163 2.34 -12.04 -3.71
N LEU A 164 3.39 -12.85 -3.89
CA LEU A 164 4.44 -12.62 -4.87
C LEU A 164 3.90 -12.36 -6.28
N GLY A 165 2.99 -13.23 -6.76
CA GLY A 165 2.43 -13.07 -8.10
C GLY A 165 1.62 -11.79 -8.25
N GLY A 166 0.81 -11.45 -7.24
CA GLY A 166 0.02 -10.23 -7.25
C GLY A 166 0.87 -8.96 -7.19
N LEU A 167 1.96 -8.97 -6.41
CA LEU A 167 2.90 -7.84 -6.30
C LEU A 167 3.67 -7.61 -7.59
N LEU A 168 4.15 -8.67 -8.24
CA LEU A 168 4.84 -8.55 -9.53
C LEU A 168 3.91 -8.02 -10.62
N ASP A 169 2.62 -8.36 -10.57
CA ASP A 169 1.61 -7.82 -11.52
C ASP A 169 1.35 -6.31 -11.30
N ILE A 170 1.86 -5.69 -10.23
CA ILE A 170 1.66 -4.26 -9.94
C ILE A 170 2.67 -3.38 -10.68
N PHE A 171 3.83 -3.92 -11.08
CA PHE A 171 4.90 -3.12 -11.70
C PHE A 171 4.45 -2.21 -12.87
N PRO A 172 3.61 -2.68 -13.82
CA PRO A 172 3.13 -1.81 -14.90
C PRO A 172 2.38 -0.57 -14.39
N PHE A 173 1.65 -0.69 -13.29
CA PHE A 173 0.84 0.39 -12.69
C PHE A 173 1.67 1.33 -11.81
N ALA A 174 2.79 0.85 -11.27
CA ALA A 174 3.73 1.68 -10.51
C ALA A 174 4.77 2.38 -11.40
N SER A 175 4.86 2.04 -12.69
CA SER A 175 5.97 2.40 -13.59
C SER A 175 6.35 3.89 -13.57
N ASP A 176 5.35 4.78 -13.52
CA ASP A 176 5.52 6.23 -13.55
C ASP A 176 5.91 6.85 -12.19
N ASP A 177 5.74 6.12 -11.10
CA ASP A 177 5.98 6.60 -9.73
C ASP A 177 7.17 5.88 -9.09
N LEU A 178 8.26 6.62 -8.85
CA LEU A 178 9.48 6.08 -8.25
C LEU A 178 9.26 5.57 -6.82
N GLU A 179 8.43 6.26 -6.03
CA GLU A 179 8.16 5.90 -4.64
C GLU A 179 7.34 4.61 -4.58
N ALA A 180 6.29 4.53 -5.40
CA ALA A 180 5.50 3.32 -5.60
C ALA A 180 6.37 2.12 -6.01
N ARG A 181 7.26 2.27 -6.99
CA ARG A 181 8.17 1.19 -7.41
C ARG A 181 9.10 0.76 -6.29
N ASN A 182 9.71 1.72 -5.59
CA ASN A 182 10.58 1.42 -4.47
C ASN A 182 9.83 0.67 -3.35
N ALA A 183 8.59 1.03 -3.07
CA ALA A 183 7.76 0.33 -2.10
C ALA A 183 7.47 -1.11 -2.52
N VAL A 184 7.08 -1.34 -3.78
CA VAL A 184 6.86 -2.69 -4.33
C VAL A 184 8.15 -3.53 -4.22
N TRP A 185 9.29 -2.98 -4.59
CA TRP A 185 10.59 -3.65 -4.45
C TRP A 185 10.95 -3.95 -2.99
N ASN A 186 10.68 -3.02 -2.08
CA ASN A 186 10.91 -3.22 -0.65
C ASN A 186 10.06 -4.39 -0.12
N VAL A 187 8.78 -4.46 -0.49
CA VAL A 187 7.91 -5.59 -0.13
C VAL A 187 8.46 -6.90 -0.69
N LEU A 188 8.80 -6.93 -1.98
CA LEU A 188 9.34 -8.12 -2.63
C LEU A 188 10.62 -8.60 -1.94
N ALA A 189 11.55 -7.69 -1.64
CA ALA A 189 12.79 -8.02 -0.96
C ALA A 189 12.54 -8.59 0.44
N ARG A 190 11.65 -7.98 1.23
CA ARG A 190 11.26 -8.51 2.56
C ARG A 190 10.64 -9.91 2.44
N ILE A 191 9.78 -10.13 1.45
CA ILE A 191 9.21 -11.47 1.17
C ILE A 191 10.32 -12.46 0.80
N LEU A 192 11.27 -12.07 -0.05
CA LEU A 192 12.38 -12.93 -0.49
C LEU A 192 13.31 -13.31 0.67
N VAL A 193 13.59 -12.39 1.61
CA VAL A 193 14.30 -12.72 2.86
C VAL A 193 13.57 -13.82 3.61
N ARG A 194 12.26 -13.65 3.83
CA ARG A 194 11.47 -14.63 4.59
C ARG A 194 11.42 -15.97 3.91
N ILE A 195 11.30 -15.99 2.59
CA ILE A 195 11.35 -17.20 1.78
C ILE A 195 12.69 -17.92 1.95
N HIS A 196 13.79 -17.18 2.04
CA HIS A 196 15.12 -17.74 2.25
C HIS A 196 15.32 -18.28 3.68
N GLU A 197 14.79 -17.59 4.69
CA GLU A 197 14.83 -18.00 6.10
C GLU A 197 13.91 -19.20 6.40
N THR A 198 12.89 -19.42 5.58
CA THR A 198 11.92 -20.50 5.78
C THR A 198 12.35 -21.77 5.05
N GLU A 199 12.44 -22.90 5.76
CA GLU A 199 12.61 -24.20 5.09
C GLU A 199 11.37 -24.51 4.23
N MET A 200 11.48 -24.28 2.92
CA MET A 200 10.41 -24.56 1.97
C MET A 200 10.35 -26.04 1.61
N ASN A 201 9.13 -26.59 1.62
CA ASN A 201 8.90 -27.87 0.97
C ASN A 201 9.01 -27.74 -0.56
N SER A 202 9.26 -28.86 -1.25
CA SER A 202 9.47 -28.92 -2.70
C SER A 202 8.30 -28.33 -3.51
N SER A 203 7.05 -28.52 -3.06
CA SER A 203 5.86 -27.97 -3.73
C SER A 203 5.81 -26.44 -3.68
N SER A 204 6.12 -25.84 -2.53
CA SER A 204 6.20 -24.39 -2.35
C SER A 204 7.32 -23.78 -3.19
N LEU A 205 8.47 -24.45 -3.29
CA LEU A 205 9.59 -24.01 -4.13
C LEU A 205 9.22 -24.06 -5.62
N CYS A 206 8.59 -25.15 -6.09
CA CYS A 206 8.11 -25.24 -7.47
C CYS A 206 7.08 -24.15 -7.80
N HIS A 207 6.17 -23.84 -6.86
CA HIS A 207 5.21 -22.76 -7.04
C HIS A 207 5.89 -21.39 -7.12
N PHE A 208 6.84 -21.12 -6.23
CA PHE A 208 7.63 -19.90 -6.22
C PHE A 208 8.38 -19.69 -7.54
N VAL A 209 9.11 -20.71 -8.00
CA VAL A 209 9.83 -20.67 -9.29
C VAL A 209 8.87 -20.46 -10.45
N SER A 210 7.72 -21.15 -10.44
CA SER A 210 6.69 -20.98 -11.47
C SER A 210 6.15 -19.54 -11.53
N VAL A 211 5.93 -18.90 -10.39
CA VAL A 211 5.46 -17.51 -10.32
C VAL A 211 6.48 -16.55 -10.91
N LEU A 212 7.77 -16.73 -10.58
CA LEU A 212 8.86 -15.90 -11.10
C LEU A 212 9.04 -16.07 -12.60
N VAL A 213 9.14 -17.32 -13.09
CA VAL A 213 9.37 -17.62 -14.50
C VAL A 213 8.24 -17.06 -15.38
N ARG A 214 6.99 -17.10 -14.91
CA ARG A 214 5.83 -16.57 -15.65
C ARG A 214 5.83 -15.04 -15.76
N ARG A 215 6.67 -14.34 -15.00
CA ARG A 215 6.73 -12.88 -14.90
C ARG A 215 8.14 -12.34 -15.09
N ILE A 216 9.03 -13.14 -15.67
CA ILE A 216 10.43 -12.78 -15.84
C ILE A 216 10.57 -11.54 -16.72
N ASP A 217 9.76 -11.42 -17.77
CA ASP A 217 9.77 -10.26 -18.66
C ASP A 217 9.45 -8.96 -17.90
N LEU A 218 8.43 -8.99 -17.03
CA LEU A 218 8.07 -7.83 -16.19
C LEU A 218 9.18 -7.45 -15.21
N ILE A 219 9.88 -8.45 -14.66
CA ILE A 219 11.01 -8.24 -13.77
C ILE A 219 12.18 -7.61 -14.54
N GLU A 220 12.50 -8.14 -15.72
CA GLU A 220 13.58 -7.63 -16.57
C GLU A 220 13.32 -6.19 -17.03
N ASP A 221 12.10 -5.90 -17.51
CA ASP A 221 11.69 -4.56 -17.93
C ASP A 221 11.84 -3.54 -16.79
N GLU A 222 11.41 -3.90 -15.58
CA GLU A 222 11.53 -3.02 -14.41
C GLU A 222 12.99 -2.79 -13.99
N LEU A 223 13.84 -3.81 -14.07
CA LEU A 223 15.28 -3.67 -13.79
C LEU A 223 15.99 -2.75 -14.79
N LEU A 224 15.61 -2.81 -16.07
CA LEU A 224 16.10 -1.90 -17.09
C LEU A 224 15.65 -0.45 -16.81
N ASN A 225 14.39 -0.27 -16.39
CA ASN A 225 13.86 1.03 -16.02
C ASN A 225 14.59 1.66 -14.83
N GLN A 226 15.04 0.86 -13.85
CA GLN A 226 15.83 1.36 -12.72
C GLN A 226 17.22 1.86 -13.16
N GLN A 227 17.92 1.10 -14.00
CA GLN A 227 19.25 1.49 -14.51
C GLN A 227 19.22 2.78 -15.34
N CYS A 228 18.11 3.04 -16.04
CA CYS A 228 17.96 4.26 -16.84
C CYS A 228 17.79 5.53 -15.99
N VAL A 229 17.27 5.41 -14.76
CA VAL A 229 17.10 6.55 -13.85
C VAL A 229 18.43 6.96 -13.21
N ASP A 230 19.36 6.02 -13.06
CA ASP A 230 20.71 6.25 -12.49
C ASP A 230 21.65 7.03 -13.42
N SER A 231 21.28 7.23 -14.68
CA SER A 231 22.09 7.98 -15.67
C SER A 231 21.90 9.50 -15.59
N SER A 232 20.99 10.00 -14.74
CA SER A 232 20.73 11.44 -14.55
C SER A 232 21.64 12.03 -13.45
N PRO A 233 22.51 13.01 -13.76
CA PRO A 233 23.41 13.58 -12.77
C PRO A 233 22.68 14.58 -11.88
N GLY A 234 22.13 14.09 -10.76
CA GLY A 234 21.76 14.91 -9.62
C GLY A 234 20.47 14.50 -8.93
N SER A 235 20.54 13.63 -7.92
CA SER A 235 19.68 13.70 -6.71
C SER A 235 20.09 12.67 -5.65
N THR A 236 20.23 13.15 -4.42
CA THR A 236 20.26 12.49 -3.10
C THR A 236 20.65 11.00 -3.03
N THR A 237 21.87 10.76 -2.57
CA THR A 237 22.70 9.58 -2.86
C THR A 237 22.65 8.45 -1.81
N ASP A 238 21.99 8.62 -0.66
CA ASP A 238 22.21 7.69 0.46
C ASP A 238 21.13 6.60 0.62
N ALA A 239 19.83 6.94 0.51
CA ALA A 239 18.76 5.93 0.55
C ALA A 239 18.64 5.14 -0.77
N ARG A 240 18.95 5.79 -1.89
CA ARG A 240 18.79 5.27 -3.26
C ARG A 240 19.82 4.20 -3.62
N ASN A 241 21.08 4.40 -3.22
CA ASN A 241 22.15 3.39 -3.36
C ASN A 241 21.90 2.15 -2.49
N THR A 242 21.23 2.33 -1.35
CA THR A 242 20.87 1.21 -0.48
C THR A 242 19.82 0.34 -1.16
N SER A 243 18.77 0.92 -1.75
CA SER A 243 17.71 0.19 -2.47
C SER A 243 18.22 -0.55 -3.73
N VAL A 244 19.10 0.07 -4.52
CA VAL A 244 19.69 -0.57 -5.72
C VAL A 244 20.65 -1.69 -5.33
N SER A 245 21.52 -1.49 -4.33
CA SER A 245 22.36 -2.55 -3.77
C SER A 245 21.53 -3.70 -3.18
N PHE A 246 20.37 -3.37 -2.59
CA PHE A 246 19.38 -4.32 -2.06
C PHE A 246 18.77 -5.15 -3.20
N SER A 247 18.25 -4.53 -4.27
CA SER A 247 17.67 -5.20 -5.43
C SER A 247 18.66 -6.16 -6.12
N PHE A 248 19.92 -5.76 -6.31
CA PHE A 248 20.96 -6.62 -6.87
C PHE A 248 21.35 -7.78 -5.95
N SER A 249 21.33 -7.57 -4.63
CA SER A 249 21.58 -8.64 -3.65
C SER A 249 20.48 -9.71 -3.67
N TYR A 250 19.21 -9.30 -3.79
CA TYR A 250 18.08 -10.23 -3.92
C TYR A 250 17.96 -10.85 -5.30
N LEU A 251 18.44 -10.20 -6.37
CA LEU A 251 18.64 -10.86 -7.67
C LEU A 251 19.68 -11.97 -7.56
N GLY A 252 20.80 -11.72 -6.87
CA GLY A 252 21.77 -12.75 -6.52
C GLY A 252 21.12 -13.90 -5.75
N LEU A 253 20.22 -13.59 -4.81
CA LEU A 253 19.42 -14.58 -4.08
C LEU A 253 18.45 -15.35 -4.99
N LEU A 254 17.75 -14.66 -5.91
CA LEU A 254 16.82 -15.23 -6.88
C LEU A 254 17.55 -16.19 -7.82
N PHE A 255 18.70 -15.78 -8.36
CA PHE A 255 19.58 -16.63 -9.18
C PHE A 255 20.19 -17.79 -8.38
N THR A 256 20.44 -17.62 -7.08
CA THR A 256 20.92 -18.69 -6.20
C THR A 256 19.83 -19.70 -5.90
N ILE A 257 18.58 -19.25 -5.70
CA ILE A 257 17.40 -20.10 -5.49
C ILE A 257 16.98 -20.82 -6.79
N LEU A 258 17.11 -20.15 -7.94
CA LEU A 258 16.81 -20.71 -9.27
C LEU A 258 17.92 -21.60 -9.83
N ARG A 259 19.09 -21.67 -9.17
CA ARG A 259 20.18 -22.54 -9.61
C ARG A 259 19.76 -24.00 -9.33
N PRO A 260 19.72 -24.88 -10.35
CA PRO A 260 19.42 -26.29 -10.10
C PRO A 260 20.45 -26.86 -9.12
N PRO A 261 20.07 -27.84 -8.26
CA PRO A 261 21.05 -28.56 -7.47
C PRO A 261 22.10 -29.08 -8.45
N ARG A 262 23.38 -28.89 -8.14
CA ARG A 262 24.44 -29.57 -8.86
C ARG A 262 24.21 -31.06 -8.66
N ASP A 263 23.53 -31.71 -9.59
CA ASP A 263 23.61 -33.14 -9.74
C ASP A 263 25.08 -33.46 -9.98
N GLY A 264 25.65 -34.19 -9.02
CA GLY A 264 27.07 -34.42 -8.90
C GLY A 264 27.67 -35.19 -10.07
N LYS A 265 28.96 -34.95 -10.28
CA LYS A 265 29.96 -35.89 -10.83
C LYS A 265 31.28 -35.50 -10.14
N ASN A 266 31.98 -36.34 -9.38
CA ASN A 266 32.02 -37.79 -9.19
C ASN A 266 32.08 -38.14 -7.70
#